data_AF-A0A968H8H5-F1
#
_entry.id   AF-A0A968H8H5-F1
#
_cell.length_a   1.000
_cell.length_b   1.000
_cell.length_c   1.000
_cell.angle_alpha   90.00
_cell.angle_beta   90.00
_cell.angle_gamma   90.00
#
_symmetry.space_group_name_H-M   'P 1'
#
loop_
_entity.id
_entity.type
_entity.pdbx_description
1 polymer ?
#
loop_
_entity_poly.entity_id
_entity_poly.type
_entity_poly.pdbx_seq_one_letter_code
_entity_poly.pdbx_strand_id
1 'polypeptide(L)'
;MPRLHQNVLAHAMQNQSMLRVTRRSPWIQENHHSKKEGEAMKKQRFMIGVVLFWCVLAVFGAAWCKDNGNGTVTVNGLVWLKDAGCLGRMNWSDAMSRPKNLAHGQCGLTDNSKAGDWRLPSIDELKAVYSAKSQFRNVQSYNYWSSTTYAGNTTYAWSFVGIDDGGVYNFSKANDCYVWPVRAGQ
;
A
#
# COMPACT_ATOMS: atom_id res chain seq x y z
N MET A 1 31.32 20.88 -80.67
CA MET A 1 30.97 20.08 -79.47
C MET A 1 30.87 21.02 -78.26
N PRO A 2 29.93 20.82 -77.32
CA PRO A 2 28.97 21.87 -76.93
C PRO A 2 28.90 22.27 -75.43
N ARG A 3 28.00 23.23 -75.15
CA ARG A 3 27.32 23.67 -73.89
C ARG A 3 27.99 24.86 -73.18
N LEU A 4 27.26 25.92 -72.79
CA LEU A 4 26.09 25.92 -71.91
C LEU A 4 25.02 27.00 -72.22
N HIS A 5 23.81 26.66 -71.77
CA HIS A 5 22.48 27.30 -71.85
C HIS A 5 22.42 28.78 -71.37
N GLN A 6 21.79 29.66 -72.16
CA GLN A 6 20.39 30.16 -72.09
C GLN A 6 20.02 31.00 -70.86
N ASN A 7 19.64 32.27 -71.11
CA ASN A 7 18.69 33.04 -70.31
C ASN A 7 17.79 33.85 -71.26
N VAL A 8 16.48 33.62 -71.17
CA VAL A 8 15.43 34.26 -71.97
C VAL A 8 14.81 35.40 -71.13
N LEU A 9 14.71 36.59 -71.74
CA LEU A 9 14.13 37.80 -71.15
C LEU A 9 12.67 38.01 -71.60
N ALA A 10 11.82 38.22 -70.59
CA ALA A 10 10.76 39.24 -70.45
C ALA A 10 9.68 39.45 -71.53
N HIS A 11 8.42 39.33 -71.10
CA HIS A 11 7.22 40.20 -71.32
C HIS A 11 5.97 39.34 -71.04
N ALA A 12 4.82 39.78 -70.53
CA ALA A 12 4.30 41.06 -70.08
C ALA A 12 3.12 40.77 -69.10
N MET A 13 2.65 41.83 -68.47
CA MET A 13 1.51 41.94 -67.55
C MET A 13 0.19 41.40 -68.12
N GLN A 14 -0.68 40.81 -67.26
CA GLN A 14 -2.02 41.34 -66.92
C GLN A 14 -2.95 40.30 -66.25
N ASN A 15 -3.77 40.84 -65.36
CA ASN A 15 -5.20 40.55 -65.16
C ASN A 15 -5.64 39.74 -63.91
N GLN A 16 -6.39 40.45 -63.07
CA GLN A 16 -7.10 39.97 -61.89
C GLN A 16 -8.37 39.21 -62.28
N SER A 17 -8.77 38.25 -61.45
CA SER A 17 -10.14 38.00 -60.94
C SER A 17 -10.51 36.51 -60.87
N MET A 18 -11.28 36.19 -59.81
CA MET A 18 -11.95 34.93 -59.48
C MET A 18 -11.31 34.03 -58.41
N LEU A 19 -11.26 34.53 -57.17
CA LEU A 19 -11.45 33.66 -56.00
C LEU A 19 -12.92 33.71 -55.58
N ARG A 20 -13.67 32.65 -55.87
CA ARG A 20 -15.07 32.47 -55.46
C ARG A 20 -15.07 32.08 -53.98
N VAL A 21 -15.13 33.06 -53.08
CA VAL A 21 -15.31 32.83 -51.64
C VAL A 21 -16.79 32.49 -51.40
N THR A 22 -17.12 31.20 -51.31
CA THR A 22 -18.39 30.75 -50.74
C THR A 22 -18.34 30.97 -49.21
N ARG A 23 -18.82 32.13 -48.75
CA ARG A 23 -19.04 32.37 -47.31
C ARG A 23 -20.17 31.47 -46.82
N ARG A 24 -19.85 30.40 -46.07
CA ARG A 24 -20.83 29.69 -45.22
C ARG A 24 -21.34 30.66 -44.15
N SER A 25 -22.67 30.68 -43.96
CA SER A 25 -23.37 31.48 -42.95
C SER A 25 -22.81 31.24 -41.53
N PRO A 26 -22.41 32.29 -40.78
CA PRO A 26 -21.92 32.19 -39.40
C PRO A 26 -22.90 31.52 -38.42
N TRP A 27 -24.21 31.60 -38.71
CA TRP A 27 -25.28 31.08 -37.83
C TRP A 27 -25.34 29.56 -37.73
N ILE A 28 -24.68 28.82 -38.63
CA ILE A 28 -24.71 27.34 -38.63
C ILE A 28 -23.58 26.76 -37.76
N GLN A 29 -22.43 27.43 -37.62
CA GLN A 29 -21.31 26.87 -36.86
C GLN A 29 -21.48 27.01 -35.34
N GLU A 30 -22.13 28.08 -34.88
CA GLU A 30 -22.28 28.37 -33.44
C GLU A 30 -23.21 27.36 -32.73
N ASN A 31 -24.28 26.95 -33.40
CA ASN A 31 -25.24 25.97 -32.89
C ASN A 31 -24.65 24.55 -32.72
N HIS A 32 -23.66 24.18 -33.54
CA HIS A 32 -22.99 22.89 -33.43
C HIS A 32 -21.99 22.83 -32.27
N HIS A 33 -21.47 23.98 -31.82
CA HIS A 33 -20.54 24.04 -30.70
C HIS A 33 -21.25 23.82 -29.36
N SER A 34 -22.36 24.52 -29.13
CA SER A 34 -23.13 24.45 -27.87
C SER A 34 -23.75 23.07 -27.62
N LYS A 35 -24.26 22.40 -28.67
CA LYS A 35 -24.82 21.04 -28.56
C LYS A 35 -23.76 20.00 -28.20
N LYS A 36 -22.54 20.14 -28.75
CA LYS A 36 -21.40 19.26 -28.45
C LYS A 36 -20.92 19.42 -27.00
N GLU A 37 -20.98 20.63 -26.46
CA GLU A 37 -20.63 20.92 -25.06
C GLU A 37 -21.63 20.28 -24.08
N GLY A 38 -22.93 20.34 -24.36
CA GLY A 38 -23.96 19.71 -23.53
C GLY A 38 -23.86 18.18 -23.48
N GLU A 39 -23.48 17.54 -24.58
CA GLU A 39 -23.26 16.08 -24.64
C GLU A 39 -21.96 15.67 -23.93
N ALA A 40 -20.89 16.46 -24.06
CA ALA A 40 -19.63 16.23 -23.36
C ALA A 40 -19.81 16.35 -21.83
N MET A 41 -20.57 17.34 -21.37
CA MET A 41 -20.88 17.54 -19.94
C MET A 41 -21.73 16.40 -19.36
N LYS A 42 -22.69 15.86 -20.12
CA LYS A 42 -23.48 14.68 -19.69
C LYS A 42 -22.62 13.42 -19.58
N LYS A 43 -21.73 13.19 -20.54
CA LYS A 43 -20.76 12.09 -20.52
C LYS A 43 -19.76 12.23 -19.36
N GLN A 44 -19.27 13.43 -19.10
CA GLN A 44 -18.36 13.73 -17.99
C GLN A 44 -19.02 13.49 -16.62
N ARG A 45 -20.27 13.91 -16.44
CA ARG A 45 -21.02 13.69 -15.19
C ARG A 45 -21.33 12.21 -14.95
N PHE A 46 -21.62 11.44 -16.01
CA PHE A 46 -21.79 9.97 -15.92
C PHE A 46 -20.46 9.27 -15.58
N MET A 47 -19.35 9.67 -16.21
CA MET A 47 -18.02 9.13 -15.94
C MET A 47 -17.55 9.42 -14.51
N ILE A 48 -17.78 10.62 -13.98
CA ILE A 48 -17.47 10.96 -12.58
C ILE A 48 -18.27 10.10 -11.61
N GLY A 49 -19.56 9.86 -11.87
CA GLY A 49 -20.39 8.98 -11.05
C GLY A 49 -19.93 7.53 -11.04
N VAL A 50 -19.50 6.98 -12.18
CA VAL A 50 -18.99 5.61 -12.30
C VAL A 50 -17.62 5.46 -11.61
N VAL A 51 -16.74 6.46 -11.72
CA VAL A 51 -15.42 6.46 -11.04
C VAL A 51 -15.59 6.56 -9.51
N LEU A 52 -16.47 7.42 -9.01
CA LEU A 52 -16.73 7.51 -7.57
C LEU A 52 -17.38 6.24 -7.01
N PHE A 53 -18.27 5.60 -7.77
CA PHE A 53 -18.89 4.33 -7.38
C PHE A 53 -17.87 3.16 -7.38
N TRP A 54 -16.94 3.15 -8.34
CA TRP A 54 -15.81 2.21 -8.35
C TRP A 54 -14.79 2.49 -7.24
N CYS A 55 -14.53 3.75 -6.90
CA CYS A 55 -13.65 4.12 -5.80
C CYS A 55 -14.22 3.69 -4.44
N VAL A 56 -15.54 3.78 -4.23
CA VAL A 56 -16.17 3.35 -2.97
C VAL A 56 -16.18 1.81 -2.83
N LEU A 57 -16.32 1.08 -3.94
CA LEU A 57 -16.24 -0.39 -3.95
C LEU A 57 -14.82 -0.95 -3.74
N ALA A 58 -13.78 -0.17 -4.05
CA ALA A 58 -12.38 -0.57 -3.87
C ALA A 58 -11.85 -0.41 -2.43
N VAL A 59 -12.64 0.15 -1.50
CA VAL A 59 -12.20 0.44 -0.11
C VAL A 59 -12.43 -0.75 0.85
N PHE A 60 -13.24 -1.74 0.46
CA PHE A 60 -13.57 -2.87 1.34
C PHE A 60 -12.85 -4.13 0.88
N GLY A 61 -11.61 -4.37 1.35
CA GLY A 61 -11.02 -5.71 1.18
C GLY A 61 -9.51 -5.89 1.30
N ALA A 62 -8.71 -4.84 1.49
CA ALA A 62 -7.28 -5.01 1.76
C ALA A 62 -7.01 -4.92 3.27
N ALA A 63 -6.29 -5.91 3.81
CA ALA A 63 -5.65 -5.77 5.12
C ALA A 63 -4.82 -4.47 5.11
N TRP A 64 -5.18 -3.52 5.97
CA TRP A 64 -4.53 -2.22 5.99
C TRP A 64 -3.24 -2.32 6.81
N CYS A 65 -2.13 -1.93 6.18
CA CYS A 65 -0.81 -1.89 6.81
C CYS A 65 -0.18 -0.51 6.60
N LYS A 66 0.40 0.06 7.66
CA LYS A 66 1.07 1.36 7.63
C LYS A 66 2.30 1.36 8.54
N ASP A 67 3.45 1.73 8.00
CA ASP A 67 4.62 2.11 8.79
C ASP A 67 4.37 3.47 9.46
N ASN A 68 4.58 3.54 10.77
CA ASN A 68 4.35 4.75 11.55
C ASN A 68 5.60 5.64 11.66
N GLY A 69 6.76 5.20 11.15
CA GLY A 69 8.00 5.98 11.17
C GLY A 69 8.61 6.16 12.56
N ASN A 70 8.08 5.45 13.57
CA ASN A 70 8.46 5.58 14.98
C ASN A 70 8.92 4.25 15.60
N GLY A 71 9.42 3.34 14.76
CA GLY A 71 9.79 1.97 15.17
C GLY A 71 8.61 1.00 15.26
N THR A 72 7.41 1.40 14.83
CA THR A 72 6.21 0.54 14.82
C THR A 72 5.54 0.47 13.45
N VAL A 73 4.77 -0.59 13.23
CA VAL A 73 3.93 -0.80 12.05
C VAL A 73 2.51 -1.11 12.52
N THR A 74 1.51 -0.43 11.98
CA THR A 74 0.11 -0.75 12.24
C THR A 74 -0.40 -1.73 11.19
N VAL A 75 -0.95 -2.87 11.63
CA VAL A 75 -1.56 -3.90 10.78
C VAL A 75 -2.91 -4.27 11.36
N ASN A 76 -3.99 -4.11 10.57
CA ASN A 76 -5.36 -4.44 10.98
C ASN A 76 -5.78 -3.83 12.34
N GLY A 77 -5.40 -2.57 12.60
CA GLY A 77 -5.74 -1.86 13.84
C GLY A 77 -4.89 -2.25 15.06
N LEU A 78 -3.87 -3.10 14.89
CA LEU A 78 -2.90 -3.44 15.92
C LEU A 78 -1.55 -2.81 15.60
N VAL A 79 -0.85 -2.34 16.63
CA VAL A 79 0.49 -1.74 16.50
C VAL A 79 1.53 -2.77 16.88
N TRP A 80 2.46 -3.02 15.98
CA TRP A 80 3.51 -4.03 16.08
C TRP A 80 4.88 -3.39 16.18
N LEU A 81 5.79 -4.01 16.93
CA LEU A 81 7.19 -3.64 16.92
C LEU A 81 7.77 -3.93 15.52
N LYS A 82 8.42 -2.93 14.90
CA LYS A 82 8.92 -3.06 13.53
C LYS A 82 10.12 -4.02 13.41
N ASP A 83 10.94 -4.09 14.46
CA ASP A 83 12.07 -5.02 14.57
C ASP A 83 11.63 -6.32 15.26
N ALA A 84 11.34 -7.34 14.46
CA ALA A 84 10.82 -8.62 14.93
C ALA A 84 11.87 -9.47 15.67
N GLY A 85 13.14 -9.09 15.65
CA GLY A 85 14.21 -9.81 16.36
C GLY A 85 14.67 -9.12 17.64
N CYS A 86 14.23 -7.90 17.92
CA CYS A 86 14.81 -7.08 18.98
C CYS A 86 14.79 -7.72 20.37
N LEU A 87 13.69 -8.40 20.74
CA LEU A 87 13.58 -9.03 22.06
C LEU A 87 14.32 -10.38 22.15
N GLY A 88 14.78 -10.93 21.03
CA GLY A 88 15.46 -12.22 20.99
C GLY A 88 14.55 -13.40 21.35
N ARG A 89 15.19 -14.50 21.72
CA ARG A 89 14.54 -15.77 22.08
C ARG A 89 14.49 -15.95 23.59
N MET A 90 13.40 -16.52 24.08
CA MET A 90 13.23 -16.86 25.50
C MET A 90 12.14 -17.92 25.67
N ASN A 91 12.09 -18.52 26.86
CA ASN A 91 11.02 -19.45 27.24
C ASN A 91 9.66 -18.73 27.27
N TRP A 92 8.57 -19.51 27.29
CA TRP A 92 7.22 -18.95 27.18
C TRP A 92 6.83 -18.06 28.36
N SER A 93 7.29 -18.37 29.58
CA SER A 93 7.01 -17.56 30.77
C SER A 93 7.64 -16.17 30.65
N ASP A 94 8.90 -16.11 30.22
CA ASP A 94 9.60 -14.85 29.98
C ASP A 94 8.99 -14.10 28.79
N ALA A 95 8.55 -14.81 27.74
CA ALA A 95 7.87 -14.22 26.59
C ALA A 95 6.54 -13.55 26.97
N MET A 96 5.85 -14.03 28.01
CA MET A 96 4.63 -13.42 28.53
C MET A 96 4.88 -12.14 29.34
N SER A 97 6.08 -11.94 29.86
CA SER A 97 6.44 -10.81 30.73
C SER A 97 7.31 -9.77 30.03
N ARG A 98 8.27 -10.19 29.20
CA ARG A 98 9.27 -9.33 28.58
C ARG A 98 8.69 -8.20 27.70
N PRO A 99 7.64 -8.43 26.88
CA PRO A 99 6.98 -7.35 26.15
C PRO A 99 6.44 -6.26 27.06
N LYS A 100 5.92 -6.60 28.24
CA LYS A 100 5.35 -5.61 29.17
C LYS A 100 6.38 -4.60 29.65
N ASN A 101 7.67 -4.92 29.60
CA ASN A 101 8.75 -4.01 29.96
C ASN A 101 9.29 -3.20 28.76
N LEU A 102 8.76 -3.42 27.55
CA LEU A 102 9.12 -2.66 26.36
C LEU A 102 8.53 -1.25 26.45
N ALA A 103 9.33 -0.24 26.13
CA ALA A 103 8.91 1.16 26.15
C ALA A 103 9.69 1.98 25.10
N HIS A 104 9.29 3.25 24.97
CA HIS A 104 10.01 4.28 24.20
C HIS A 104 11.52 4.25 24.46
N GLY A 105 12.31 4.46 23.40
CA GLY A 105 13.77 4.46 23.44
C GLY A 105 14.41 3.07 23.32
N GLN A 106 13.63 1.99 23.39
CA GLN A 106 14.10 0.62 23.20
C GLN A 106 13.75 0.12 21.80
N CYS A 107 14.53 -0.80 21.23
CA CYS A 107 14.22 -1.44 19.94
C CYS A 107 13.98 -0.47 18.76
N GLY A 108 14.51 0.75 18.83
CA GLY A 108 14.26 1.81 17.84
C GLY A 108 12.88 2.48 17.96
N LEU A 109 12.18 2.31 19.09
CA LEU A 109 10.90 2.95 19.36
C LEU A 109 11.07 4.44 19.66
N THR A 110 10.29 5.26 18.96
CA THR A 110 10.11 6.69 19.21
C THR A 110 8.62 7.05 19.35
N ASP A 111 7.81 6.09 19.80
CA ASP A 111 6.34 6.12 19.75
C ASP A 111 5.65 6.56 21.06
N ASN A 112 6.42 7.03 22.04
CA ASN A 112 5.99 7.37 23.41
C ASN A 112 5.32 6.22 24.18
N SER A 113 5.51 4.96 23.76
CA SER A 113 5.02 3.81 24.52
C SER A 113 5.68 3.69 25.89
N LYS A 114 4.95 3.10 26.83
CA LYS A 114 5.35 2.88 28.21
C LYS A 114 5.33 1.39 28.54
N ALA A 115 6.04 1.03 29.60
CA ALA A 115 5.92 -0.30 30.18
C ALA A 115 4.44 -0.58 30.52
N GLY A 116 3.95 -1.74 30.10
CA GLY A 116 2.56 -2.16 30.20
C GLY A 116 1.78 -2.08 28.88
N ASP A 117 2.21 -1.26 27.92
CA ASP A 117 1.48 -1.06 26.66
C ASP A 117 1.57 -2.30 25.75
N TRP A 118 2.72 -2.97 25.79
CA TRP A 118 3.05 -4.06 24.89
C TRP A 118 2.75 -5.43 25.51
N ARG A 119 2.26 -6.35 24.69
CA ARG A 119 1.97 -7.73 25.07
C ARG A 119 2.45 -8.72 24.03
N LEU A 120 2.48 -9.99 24.43
CA LEU A 120 2.63 -11.10 23.50
C LEU A 120 1.34 -11.24 22.64
N PRO A 121 1.46 -11.49 21.34
CA PRO A 121 0.31 -11.64 20.44
C PRO A 121 -0.39 -12.99 20.60
N SER A 122 -1.68 -13.02 20.27
CA SER A 122 -2.40 -14.27 20.06
C SER A 122 -1.94 -14.95 18.77
N ILE A 123 -2.27 -16.24 18.61
CA ILE A 123 -1.86 -16.99 17.43
C ILE A 123 -2.52 -16.44 16.16
N ASP A 124 -3.74 -15.93 16.27
CA ASP A 124 -4.47 -15.37 15.15
C ASP A 124 -3.93 -14.00 14.74
N GLU A 125 -3.46 -13.21 15.69
CA GLU A 125 -2.75 -11.95 15.42
C GLU A 125 -1.43 -12.21 14.67
N LEU A 126 -0.67 -13.24 15.06
CA LEU A 126 0.56 -13.64 14.36
C LEU A 126 0.28 -14.11 12.93
N LYS A 127 -0.78 -14.89 12.71
CA LYS A 127 -1.21 -15.26 11.35
C LYS A 127 -1.57 -14.04 10.52
N ALA A 128 -2.30 -13.09 11.10
CA ALA A 128 -2.74 -11.89 10.40
C ALA A 128 -1.56 -10.98 10.00
N VAL A 129 -0.61 -10.76 10.91
CA VAL A 129 0.55 -9.90 10.63
C VAL A 129 1.51 -10.51 9.60
N TYR A 130 1.53 -11.84 9.46
CA TYR A 130 2.39 -12.52 8.50
C TYR A 130 2.19 -12.05 7.06
N SER A 131 0.94 -11.72 6.68
CA SER A 131 0.63 -11.16 5.36
C SER A 131 1.35 -9.84 5.08
N ALA A 132 1.71 -9.09 6.12
CA ALA A 132 2.41 -7.82 6.07
C ALA A 132 3.92 -7.93 6.38
N LYS A 133 4.51 -9.14 6.38
CA LYS A 133 5.91 -9.38 6.81
C LYS A 133 6.95 -8.47 6.12
N SER A 134 6.69 -8.05 4.88
CA SER A 134 7.59 -7.16 4.11
C SER A 134 7.75 -5.77 4.72
N GLN A 135 6.86 -5.36 5.63
CA GLN A 135 6.90 -4.07 6.31
C GLN A 135 7.79 -4.09 7.57
N PHE A 136 8.23 -5.29 7.96
CA PHE A 136 9.02 -5.52 9.15
C PHE A 136 10.47 -5.82 8.80
N ARG A 137 11.35 -5.61 9.77
CA ARG A 137 12.78 -5.93 9.64
C ARG A 137 13.19 -6.97 10.65
N ASN A 138 14.30 -7.65 10.35
CA ASN A 138 14.89 -8.65 11.24
C ASN A 138 13.90 -9.77 11.63
N VAL A 139 13.00 -10.10 10.69
CA VAL A 139 12.09 -11.25 10.82
C VAL A 139 12.91 -12.52 10.69
N GLN A 140 12.78 -13.41 11.67
CA GLN A 140 13.64 -14.58 11.84
C GLN A 140 12.97 -15.82 11.28
N SER A 141 13.72 -16.67 10.57
CA SER A 141 13.24 -17.99 10.15
C SER A 141 13.24 -18.97 11.33
N TYR A 142 12.36 -18.70 12.29
CA TYR A 142 12.19 -19.49 13.49
C TYR A 142 10.79 -19.28 14.09
N ASN A 143 10.48 -20.04 15.14
CA ASN A 143 9.24 -19.91 15.89
C ASN A 143 9.14 -18.58 16.63
N TYR A 144 7.98 -17.97 16.55
CA TYR A 144 7.52 -16.85 17.37
C TYR A 144 6.46 -17.32 18.36
N TRP A 145 6.61 -16.95 19.63
CA TRP A 145 5.66 -17.33 20.67
C TRP A 145 4.30 -16.65 20.51
N SER A 146 3.23 -17.41 20.73
CA SER A 146 1.89 -16.89 20.98
C SER A 146 1.56 -16.91 22.48
N SER A 147 0.71 -15.99 22.92
CA SER A 147 0.07 -16.03 24.25
C SER A 147 -0.95 -17.16 24.43
N THR A 148 -1.28 -17.90 23.37
CA THR A 148 -2.28 -18.96 23.41
C THR A 148 -1.67 -20.30 23.86
N THR A 149 -2.13 -20.82 25.01
CA THR A 149 -1.76 -22.16 25.49
C THR A 149 -2.41 -23.25 24.62
N TYR A 150 -1.71 -24.35 24.39
CA TYR A 150 -2.26 -25.48 23.64
C TYR A 150 -3.26 -26.27 24.50
N ALA A 151 -4.51 -26.41 24.05
CA ALA A 151 -5.57 -27.03 24.84
C ALA A 151 -5.35 -28.54 25.08
N GLY A 152 -4.71 -29.24 24.13
CA GLY A 152 -4.42 -30.67 24.27
C GLY A 152 -3.31 -31.00 25.27
N ASN A 153 -2.42 -30.03 25.55
CA ASN A 153 -1.39 -30.17 26.57
C ASN A 153 -0.91 -28.78 27.03
N THR A 154 -1.18 -28.44 28.29
CA THR A 154 -0.91 -27.10 28.83
C THR A 154 0.57 -26.81 29.08
N THR A 155 1.45 -27.83 29.00
CA THR A 155 2.91 -27.64 28.99
C THR A 155 3.42 -27.09 27.67
N TYR A 156 2.56 -27.03 26.64
CA TYR A 156 2.86 -26.46 25.33
C TYR A 156 2.08 -25.16 25.11
N ALA A 157 2.62 -24.30 24.25
CA ALA A 157 1.94 -23.13 23.72
C ALA A 157 2.01 -23.12 22.20
N TRP A 158 1.10 -22.39 21.56
CA TRP A 158 1.17 -22.19 20.12
C TRP A 158 2.34 -21.27 19.74
N SER A 159 2.95 -21.54 18.60
CA SER A 159 3.98 -20.75 17.96
C SER A 159 3.71 -20.64 16.46
N PHE A 160 4.24 -19.59 15.86
CA PHE A 160 4.14 -19.35 14.41
C PHE A 160 5.55 -19.28 13.81
N VAL A 161 5.80 -20.02 12.72
CA VAL A 161 7.11 -20.00 12.03
C VAL A 161 7.08 -19.01 10.88
N GLY A 162 7.97 -18.02 10.94
CA GLY A 162 8.05 -16.97 9.94
C GLY A 162 9.27 -17.10 9.04
N ILE A 163 9.21 -17.91 7.98
CA ILE A 163 9.84 -17.57 6.67
C ILE A 163 9.53 -18.61 5.59
N ASP A 164 9.40 -19.90 5.92
CA ASP A 164 9.30 -20.95 4.88
C ASP A 164 7.87 -21.51 4.66
N ASP A 165 7.12 -21.84 5.72
CA ASP A 165 5.81 -22.54 5.57
C ASP A 165 4.60 -21.76 6.10
N GLY A 166 4.79 -20.63 6.80
CA GLY A 166 3.68 -19.91 7.44
C GLY A 166 2.84 -20.79 8.37
N GLY A 167 3.51 -21.72 9.06
CA GLY A 167 2.88 -22.79 9.83
C GLY A 167 2.62 -22.41 11.29
N VAL A 168 1.55 -22.99 11.83
CA VAL A 168 1.20 -22.95 13.25
C VAL A 168 1.62 -24.26 13.89
N TYR A 169 2.41 -24.16 14.96
CA TYR A 169 2.93 -25.33 15.68
C TYR A 169 2.66 -25.16 17.16
N ASN A 170 2.72 -26.26 17.91
CA ASN A 170 2.80 -26.20 19.37
C ASN A 170 4.23 -26.55 19.78
N PHE A 171 4.76 -25.82 20.76
CA PHE A 171 6.12 -25.98 21.26
C PHE A 171 6.10 -26.05 22.78
N SER A 172 7.01 -26.82 23.37
CA SER A 172 7.16 -26.90 24.82
C SER A 172 7.46 -25.52 25.39
N LYS A 173 6.74 -25.11 26.45
CA LYS A 173 6.93 -23.80 27.11
C LYS A 173 8.35 -23.62 27.69
N ALA A 174 9.09 -24.71 27.86
CA ALA A 174 10.48 -24.71 28.31
C ALA A 174 11.49 -24.37 27.19
N ASN A 175 11.08 -24.38 25.92
CA ASN A 175 11.97 -24.07 24.79
C ASN A 175 12.01 -22.56 24.50
N ASP A 176 13.08 -22.14 23.83
CA ASP A 176 13.27 -20.73 23.47
C ASP A 176 12.77 -20.41 22.06
N CYS A 177 11.80 -19.50 21.95
CA CYS A 177 11.28 -18.96 20.69
C CYS A 177 11.34 -17.43 20.70
N TYR A 178 11.29 -16.81 19.52
CA TYR A 178 11.32 -15.36 19.38
C TYR A 178 10.04 -14.70 19.90
N VAL A 179 10.16 -13.43 20.26
CA VAL A 179 9.06 -12.62 20.78
C VAL A 179 8.83 -11.42 19.88
N TRP A 180 7.60 -11.30 19.38
CA TRP A 180 7.18 -10.19 18.51
C TRP A 180 6.04 -9.41 19.17
N PRO A 181 6.34 -8.32 19.87
CA PRO A 181 5.35 -7.57 20.63
C PRO A 181 4.28 -6.90 19.77
N VAL A 182 3.06 -6.91 20.31
CA VAL A 182 1.90 -6.20 19.77
C VAL A 182 1.22 -5.38 20.86
N ARG A 183 0.56 -4.29 20.48
CA ARG A 183 -0.35 -3.51 21.32
C ARG A 183 -1.59 -3.07 20.56
N ALA A 184 -2.61 -2.64 21.29
CA ALA A 184 -3.80 -2.06 20.68
C ALA A 184 -3.44 -0.80 19.86
N GLY A 185 -4.09 -0.64 18.70
CA GLY A 185 -4.01 0.59 17.92
C GLY A 185 -4.84 1.72 18.53
N GLN A 186 -4.59 2.92 18.02
CA GLN A 186 -5.37 4.13 18.29
C GLN A 186 -6.49 4.28 17.27
#